data_AF-A0A5C9CW40-F1
#
_entry.id   AF-A0A5C9CW40-F1
#
_cell.length_a   1.000
_cell.length_b   1.000
_cell.length_c   1.000
_cell.angle_alpha   90.00
_cell.angle_beta   90.00
_cell.angle_gamma   90.00
#
_symmetry.space_group_name_H-M   'P 1'
#
loop_
_entity.id
_entity.type
_entity.pdbx_description
1 polymer ?
#
loop_
_entity_poly.entity_id
_entity_poly.type
_entity_poly.pdbx_seq_one_letter_code
_entity_poly.pdbx_strand_id
1 'polypeptide(L)'
;MVPKRWAKRAVTRNTIKRQIYALSQDFEHELQSAAHVVRLRAGFDKTRFISATSNALKAAVRTELQQLFTRATANPVQGTA
;
A
#
# COMPACT_ATOMS: atom_id res chain seq x y z
N MET A 1 -7.21 2.53 -3.53
CA MET A 1 -7.27 2.69 -5.00
C MET A 1 -5.89 2.72 -5.63
N VAL A 2 -5.60 1.78 -6.54
CA VAL A 2 -4.35 1.75 -7.34
C VAL A 2 -4.67 2.13 -8.79
N PRO A 3 -4.50 3.39 -9.19
CA PRO A 3 -4.84 3.84 -10.53
C PRO A 3 -3.83 3.33 -11.58
N LYS A 4 -4.32 3.11 -12.81
CA LYS A 4 -3.53 2.60 -13.95
C LYS A 4 -2.27 3.45 -14.25
N ARG A 5 -2.30 4.75 -13.95
CA ARG A 5 -1.17 5.69 -14.14
C ARG A 5 0.09 5.32 -13.35
N TRP A 6 -0.06 4.72 -12.16
CA TRP A 6 1.06 4.45 -11.25
C TRP A 6 1.54 2.99 -11.27
N ALA A 7 0.70 2.06 -11.76
CA ALA A 7 1.07 0.68 -12.00
C ALA A 7 0.58 0.22 -13.38
N LYS A 8 1.40 0.49 -14.42
CA LYS A 8 1.04 0.20 -15.83
C LYS A 8 0.88 -1.31 -16.10
N ARG A 9 1.62 -2.17 -15.39
CA ARG A 9 1.51 -3.64 -15.49
C ARG A 9 0.45 -4.16 -14.52
N ALA A 10 -0.49 -4.96 -15.02
CA ALA A 10 -1.55 -5.56 -14.21
C ALA A 10 -0.99 -6.42 -13.07
N VAL A 11 0.11 -7.14 -13.31
CA VAL A 11 0.79 -7.97 -12.30
C VAL A 11 1.25 -7.13 -11.12
N THR A 12 1.94 -6.01 -11.36
CA THR A 12 2.38 -5.07 -10.31
C THR A 12 1.18 -4.56 -9.51
N ARG A 13 0.11 -4.15 -10.18
CA ARG A 13 -1.12 -3.69 -9.52
C ARG A 13 -1.74 -4.78 -8.64
N ASN A 14 -1.79 -6.02 -9.13
CA ASN A 14 -2.33 -7.15 -8.38
C ASN A 14 -1.47 -7.52 -7.18
N THR A 15 -0.14 -7.47 -7.31
CA THR A 15 0.79 -7.68 -6.20
C THR A 15 0.61 -6.63 -5.12
N ILE A 16 0.55 -5.34 -5.49
CA ILE A 16 0.30 -4.25 -4.54
C ILE A 16 -1.05 -4.46 -3.85
N LYS A 17 -2.11 -4.77 -4.61
CA LYS A 17 -3.44 -5.01 -4.06
C LYS A 17 -3.44 -6.16 -3.04
N ARG A 18 -2.79 -7.28 -3.37
CA ARG A 18 -2.64 -8.42 -2.44
C ARG A 18 -1.84 -8.07 -1.20
N GLN A 19 -0.75 -7.28 -1.34
CA GLN A 19 0.04 -6.81 -0.20
C GLN A 19 -0.76 -5.89 0.72
N ILE A 20 -1.55 -4.98 0.16
CA ILE A 20 -2.44 -4.12 0.95
C ILE A 20 -3.42 -4.97 1.74
N TYR A 21 -4.10 -5.94 1.12
CA TYR A 21 -5.05 -6.81 1.84
C TYR A 21 -4.37 -7.67 2.92
N ALA A 22 -3.23 -8.29 2.61
CA ALA A 22 -2.51 -9.11 3.58
C ALA A 22 -2.07 -8.29 4.81
N LEU A 23 -1.50 -7.11 4.58
CA LEU A 23 -1.13 -6.21 5.69
C LEU A 23 -2.33 -5.65 6.41
N SER A 24 -3.42 -5.34 5.70
CA SER A 24 -4.64 -4.84 6.37
C SER A 24 -5.22 -5.90 7.31
N GLN A 25 -5.11 -7.19 6.98
CA GLN A 25 -5.49 -8.29 7.87
C GLN A 25 -4.53 -8.40 9.06
N ASP A 26 -3.22 -8.34 8.83
CA ASP A 26 -2.22 -8.36 9.91
C ASP A 26 -2.44 -7.22 10.91
N PHE A 27 -2.82 -6.04 10.41
CA PHE A 27 -3.04 -4.82 11.20
C PHE A 27 -4.51 -4.60 11.61
N GLU A 28 -5.42 -5.50 11.25
CA GLU A 28 -6.86 -5.37 11.56
C GLU A 28 -7.13 -5.25 13.07
N HIS A 29 -6.31 -5.93 13.88
CA HIS A 29 -6.38 -5.84 15.34
C HIS A 29 -5.91 -4.49 15.91
N GLU A 30 -4.98 -3.80 15.23
CA GLU A 30 -4.44 -2.52 15.69
C GLU A 30 -5.19 -1.32 15.11
N LEU A 31 -5.81 -1.46 13.93
CA LEU A 31 -6.63 -0.41 13.35
C LEU A 31 -8.02 -0.38 13.96
N GLN A 32 -8.45 0.82 14.37
CA GLN A 32 -9.85 1.05 14.72
C GLN A 32 -10.77 0.71 13.54
N SER A 33 -11.95 0.17 13.86
CA SER A 33 -12.98 -0.19 12.88
C SER A 33 -13.50 1.07 12.17
N ALA A 34 -12.90 1.39 11.04
CA ALA A 34 -13.20 2.55 10.22
C ALA A 34 -12.92 2.23 8.74
N ALA A 35 -13.49 3.04 7.84
CA ALA A 35 -13.28 2.88 6.41
C ALA A 35 -11.87 3.37 6.00
N HIS A 36 -10.93 2.45 5.81
CA HIS A 36 -9.56 2.76 5.42
C HIS A 36 -9.36 2.76 3.90
N VAL A 37 -9.08 3.92 3.31
CA VAL A 37 -8.84 4.06 1.86
C VAL A 37 -7.35 4.27 1.56
N VAL A 38 -6.67 3.19 1.15
CA VAL A 38 -5.26 3.30 0.73
C VAL A 38 -5.15 3.85 -0.68
N ARG A 39 -4.64 5.07 -0.87
CA ARG A 39 -4.36 5.66 -2.18
C ARG A 39 -2.84 5.63 -2.43
N LEU A 40 -2.43 4.95 -3.49
CA LEU A 40 -1.05 5.06 -3.97
C LEU A 40 -0.80 6.54 -4.37
N ARG A 41 0.37 7.16 -4.13
CA ARG A 41 0.61 8.57 -4.54
C ARG A 41 1.63 8.70 -5.67
N ALA A 42 2.50 7.71 -5.83
CA ALA A 42 3.54 7.67 -6.84
C ALA A 42 3.54 6.32 -7.56
N GLY A 43 4.05 6.32 -8.80
CA GLY A 43 4.32 5.09 -9.52
C GLY A 43 5.64 4.46 -9.10
N PHE A 44 5.72 3.14 -9.19
CA PHE A 44 6.98 2.43 -9.00
C PHE A 44 7.81 2.56 -10.28
N ASP A 45 9.03 3.08 -10.14
CA ASP A 45 9.92 3.27 -11.27
C ASP A 45 10.34 1.92 -11.87
N LYS A 46 10.14 1.77 -13.17
CA LYS A 46 10.42 0.56 -13.95
C LYS A 46 11.92 0.28 -14.02
N THR A 47 12.75 1.32 -13.85
CA THR A 47 14.21 1.24 -13.90
C THR A 47 14.77 0.64 -12.60
N ARG A 48 14.20 1.01 -11.44
CA ARG A 48 14.55 0.44 -10.13
C ARG A 48 13.88 -0.91 -9.87
N PHE A 49 12.69 -1.13 -10.42
CA PHE A 49 11.91 -2.35 -10.21
C PHE A 49 11.71 -3.10 -11.54
N ILE A 50 12.79 -3.74 -12.00
CA ILE A 50 12.85 -4.46 -13.28
C ILE A 50 11.81 -5.60 -13.35
N SER A 51 11.56 -6.29 -12.22
CA SER A 51 10.55 -7.33 -12.13
C SER A 51 9.32 -6.90 -11.33
N ALA A 52 8.14 -7.15 -11.91
CA ALA A 52 6.84 -6.79 -11.35
C ALA A 52 6.51 -7.48 -10.01
N THR A 53 7.30 -8.49 -9.64
CA THR A 53 7.16 -9.30 -8.43
C THR A 53 8.45 -9.37 -7.62
N SER A 54 9.42 -8.47 -7.88
CA SER A 54 10.69 -8.44 -7.15
C SER A 54 10.47 -8.42 -5.64
N ASN A 55 11.28 -9.17 -4.90
CA ASN A 55 11.28 -9.10 -3.44
C ASN A 55 11.63 -7.69 -2.95
N ALA A 56 12.49 -6.95 -3.67
CA ALA A 56 12.80 -5.55 -3.35
C ALA A 56 11.57 -4.65 -3.47
N LEU A 57 10.72 -4.87 -4.48
CA LEU A 57 9.47 -4.13 -4.64
C LEU A 57 8.49 -4.47 -3.51
N LYS A 58 8.34 -5.75 -3.18
CA LYS A 58 7.47 -6.20 -2.09
C LYS A 58 7.92 -5.62 -0.74
N ALA A 59 9.23 -5.65 -0.46
CA ALA A 59 9.81 -5.11 0.76
C ALA A 59 9.58 -3.60 0.86
N ALA A 60 9.88 -2.84 -0.21
CA ALA A 60 9.64 -1.39 -0.23
C ALA A 60 8.17 -1.05 -0.02
N VAL A 61 7.26 -1.74 -0.72
CA VAL A 61 5.81 -1.58 -0.54
C VAL A 61 5.39 -1.91 0.89
N ARG A 62 5.92 -3.00 1.47
CA ARG A 62 5.61 -3.41 2.83
C ARG A 62 6.06 -2.37 3.85
N THR A 63 7.29 -1.87 3.73
CA THR A 63 7.83 -0.83 4.63
C THR A 63 7.00 0.45 4.57
N GLU A 64 6.65 0.93 3.38
CA GLU A 64 5.81 2.11 3.19
C GLU A 64 4.40 1.92 3.78
N LEU A 65 3.78 0.75 3.53
CA LEU A 65 2.47 0.44 4.08
C LEU A 65 2.51 0.33 5.61
N GLN A 66 3.55 -0.28 6.17
CA GLN A 66 3.72 -0.37 7.61
C GLN A 66 3.89 1.02 8.24
N GLN A 67 4.71 1.89 7.64
CA GLN A 67 4.80 3.29 8.08
C GLN A 67 3.47 4.04 7.96
N LEU A 68 2.69 3.77 6.91
CA LEU A 68 1.35 4.36 6.74
C LEU A 68 0.38 3.87 7.82
N PHE A 69 0.36 2.57 8.11
CA PHE A 69 -0.50 1.98 9.14
C PHE A 69 -0.10 2.45 10.53
N THR A 70 1.19 2.47 10.88
CA THR A 70 1.68 3.03 12.15
C THR A 70 1.29 4.50 12.30
N ARG A 71 1.33 5.29 11.22
CA ARG A 71 0.84 6.68 11.25
C ARG A 71 -0.68 6.76 11.40
N ALA A 72 -1.43 5.85 10.79
CA ALA A 72 -2.89 5.80 10.88
C ALA A 72 -3.36 5.36 12.27
N THR A 73 -2.63 4.47 12.96
CA THR A 73 -2.91 4.08 14.34
C THR A 73 -2.51 5.17 15.33
N ALA A 74 -1.38 5.85 15.11
CA ALA A 74 -0.92 6.95 15.96
C ALA A 74 -1.70 8.26 15.75
N ASN A 75 -2.19 8.50 14.53
CA ASN A 75 -2.97 9.68 14.18
C ASN A 75 -4.16 9.24 13.32
N PRO A 76 -5.28 8.82 13.96
CA PRO A 76 -6.50 8.55 13.22
C PRO A 76 -6.88 9.86 12.53
N VAL A 77 -6.72 9.87 11.20
CA VAL A 77 -6.91 11.07 10.38
C VAL A 77 -8.32 11.60 10.68
N GLN A 78 -8.38 12.68 11.48
CA GLN A 78 -9.61 13.38 11.78
C GLN A 78 -10.18 13.83 10.44
N GLY A 79 -11.35 13.31 10.10
CA GLY A 79 -12.03 13.61 8.86
C GLY A 79 -12.13 15.12 8.69
N THR A 80 -11.47 15.66 7.68
CA THR A 80 -11.77 17.00 7.18
C THR A 80 -13.20 16.96 6.64
N ALA A 81 -14.06 17.72 7.32
CA ALA A 81 -15.46 17.99 7.00
C ALA A 81 -15.66 18.58 5.60
#